data_AF-A0A0F9HBV4-F1
#
_entry.id   AF-A0A0F9HBV4-F1
#
_cell.length_a   1.000
_cell.length_b   1.000
_cell.length_c   1.000
_cell.angle_alpha   90.00
_cell.angle_beta   90.00
_cell.angle_gamma   90.00
#
_symmetry.space_group_name_H-M   'P 1'
#
loop_
_entity.id
_entity.type
_entity.pdbx_description
1 polymer ?
#
loop_
_entity_poly.entity_id
_entity_poly.type
_entity_poly.pdbx_seq_one_letter_code
_entity_poly.pdbx_strand_id
1 'polypeptide(L)' 'IMEPAHPLARNKLMVARADFLIATPKTMKEVMRGSGTWATIRYARKADIPILLLPR' A
#
# COMPACT_ATOMS: atom_id res chain seq x y z
N ILE A 1 -9.28 17.82 18.69
CA ILE A 1 -8.96 16.52 18.05
C ILE A 1 -8.57 16.84 16.61
N MET A 2 -7.45 16.33 16.09
CA MET A 2 -7.05 16.60 14.70
C MET A 2 -7.80 15.66 13.75
N GLU A 3 -8.16 16.15 12.56
CA GLU A 3 -8.76 15.32 11.52
C GLU A 3 -7.78 14.23 11.06
N PRO A 4 -8.25 12.99 10.82
CA PRO A 4 -7.39 11.92 10.35
C PRO A 4 -6.84 12.23 8.96
N ALA A 5 -5.56 11.87 8.76
CA ALA A 5 -4.94 11.99 7.44
C ALA A 5 -5.68 11.16 6.39
N HIS A 6 -5.71 11.67 5.14
CA HIS A 6 -6.30 10.96 4.02
C HIS A 6 -5.70 9.54 3.90
N PRO A 7 -6.51 8.48 3.66
CA PRO A 7 -6.05 7.09 3.75
C PRO A 7 -4.80 6.77 2.92
N LEU A 8 -4.67 7.34 1.72
CA LEU A 8 -3.49 7.13 0.87
C LEU A 8 -2.22 7.77 1.44
N ALA A 9 -2.33 8.96 2.03
CA ALA A 9 -1.20 9.64 2.65
C ALA A 9 -0.75 8.88 3.90
N ARG A 10 -1.72 8.44 4.72
CA ARG A 10 -1.48 7.58 5.88
C ARG A 10 -0.80 6.27 5.47
N ASN A 11 -1.31 5.57 4.46
CA ASN A 11 -0.73 4.31 3.98
C ASN A 11 0.70 4.47 3.48
N LYS A 12 0.95 5.55 2.72
CA LYS A 12 2.30 5.89 2.27
C LYS A 12 3.26 6.07 3.45
N LEU A 13 2.84 6.81 4.47
CA LEU A 13 3.65 7.03 5.68
C LEU A 13 3.91 5.72 6.45
N MET A 14 2.93 4.82 6.55
CA MET A 14 3.12 3.53 7.19
C MET A 14 4.17 2.69 6.45
N VAL A 15 4.05 2.59 5.12
CA VAL A 15 5.03 1.83 4.31
C VAL A 15 6.41 2.47 4.35
N ALA A 16 6.50 3.80 4.34
CA ALA A 16 7.78 4.52 4.40
C ALA A 16 8.57 4.24 5.68
N ARG A 17 7.91 3.74 6.73
CA ARG A 17 8.48 3.43 8.04
C ARG A 17 8.54 1.93 8.33
N ALA A 18 8.17 1.10 7.37
CA ALA A 18 8.14 -0.35 7.53
C ALA A 18 9.31 -0.98 6.77
N ASP A 19 9.90 -2.03 7.35
CA ASP A 19 10.93 -2.83 6.68
C ASP A 19 10.33 -3.83 5.67
N PHE A 20 9.02 -4.10 5.77
CA PHE A 20 8.34 -5.11 4.96
C PHE A 20 6.84 -4.79 4.80
N LEU A 21 6.26 -5.09 3.63
CA LEU A 21 4.83 -4.97 3.37
C LEU A 21 4.18 -6.33 3.08
N ILE A 22 3.18 -6.73 3.87
CA ILE A 22 2.24 -7.79 3.51
C ILE A 22 0.96 -7.14 2.97
N ALA A 23 0.55 -7.49 1.75
CA ALA A 23 -0.66 -6.96 1.15
C ALA A 23 -1.57 -8.05 0.59
N THR A 24 -2.88 -7.85 0.74
CA THR A 24 -3.93 -8.78 0.30
C THR A 24 -4.84 -8.13 -0.75
N PRO A 25 -4.35 -7.88 -1.97
CA PRO A 25 -5.15 -7.20 -2.98
C PRO A 25 -6.35 -8.06 -3.40
N LYS A 26 -7.49 -7.42 -3.70
CA LYS A 26 -8.72 -8.10 -4.17
C LYS A 26 -8.51 -8.93 -5.44
N THR A 27 -7.50 -8.60 -6.23
CA THR A 27 -7.09 -9.34 -7.42
C THR A 27 -5.57 -9.23 -7.53
N MET A 28 -4.93 -10.30 -8.01
CA MET A 28 -3.50 -10.33 -8.28
C MET A 28 -3.10 -9.51 -9.51
N LYS A 29 -4.07 -9.12 -10.35
CA LYS A 29 -3.84 -8.18 -11.45
C LYS A 29 -3.74 -6.77 -10.91
N GLU A 30 -2.69 -6.05 -11.29
CA GLU A 30 -2.51 -4.67 -10.87
C GLU A 30 -3.65 -3.75 -11.34
N VAL A 31 -4.18 -2.94 -10.41
CA VAL A 31 -5.24 -1.96 -10.67
C VAL A 31 -4.70 -0.54 -10.50
N MET A 32 -4.76 0.26 -11.56
CA MET A 32 -4.17 1.61 -11.56
C MET A 32 -5.00 2.64 -10.77
N ARG A 33 -6.33 2.61 -10.89
CA ARG A 33 -7.25 3.59 -10.28
C ARG A 33 -8.34 2.90 -9.45
N GLY A 34 -8.79 3.55 -8.39
CA GLY A 34 -9.87 3.02 -7.54
C GLY A 34 -9.44 1.93 -6.55
N SER A 35 -8.14 1.60 -6.44
CA SER A 35 -7.62 0.65 -5.45
C SER A 35 -6.56 1.29 -4.56
N GLY A 36 -6.90 1.50 -3.28
CA GLY A 36 -5.96 1.97 -2.26
C GLY A 36 -4.84 0.96 -2.01
N THR A 37 -5.14 -0.34 -2.04
CA THR A 37 -4.15 -1.41 -1.86
C THR A 37 -3.09 -1.39 -2.95
N TRP A 38 -3.49 -1.31 -4.22
CA TRP A 38 -2.54 -1.23 -5.33
C TRP A 38 -1.73 0.06 -5.34
N ALA A 39 -2.32 1.18 -4.89
CA ALA A 39 -1.56 2.42 -4.67
C ALA A 39 -0.46 2.24 -3.60
N THR A 40 -0.77 1.55 -2.49
CA THR A 40 0.20 1.21 -1.45
C THR A 40 1.29 0.26 -1.95
N ILE A 41 0.94 -0.80 -2.68
CA ILE A 41 1.89 -1.76 -3.27
C ILE A 41 2.85 -1.06 -4.22
N ARG A 42 2.34 -0.19 -5.11
CA ARG A 42 3.19 0.60 -6.02
C ARG A 42 4.17 1.49 -5.26
N TYR A 43 3.72 2.10 -4.17
CA TYR A 43 4.61 2.91 -3.34
C TYR A 43 5.72 2.08 -2.72
N ALA A 44 5.41 0.92 -2.14
CA ALA A 44 6.41 -0.01 -1.62
C ALA A 44 7.43 -0.43 -2.69
N ARG A 45 6.97 -0.80 -3.89
CA ARG A 45 7.86 -1.14 -5.02
C ARG A 45 8.77 0.02 -5.41
N LYS A 46 8.24 1.25 -5.46
CA LYS A 46 9.03 2.44 -5.78
C LYS A 46 10.06 2.77 -4.69
N ALA A 47 9.73 2.49 -3.44
CA ALA A 47 10.58 2.74 -2.28
C ALA A 47 11.51 1.56 -1.95
N ASP A 48 11.56 0.54 -2.82
CA ASP A 48 12.34 -0.69 -2.64
C ASP A 48 12.08 -1.42 -1.31
N ILE A 49 10.84 -1.34 -0.82
CA ILE A 49 10.40 -2.07 0.36
C ILE A 49 9.97 -3.48 -0.06
N PRO A 50 10.53 -4.55 0.52
CA PRO A 50 10.13 -5.94 0.23
C PRO A 50 8.63 -6.17 0.46
N ILE A 51 8.01 -6.98 -0.42
CA ILE A 51 6.55 -7.18 -0.44
C ILE A 51 6.19 -8.67 -0.51
N LEU A 52 5.26 -9.11 0.34
CA LEU A 52 4.52 -10.36 0.18
C LEU A 52 3.08 -10.06 -0.26
N LEU A 53 2.68 -10.61 -1.40
CA LEU A 53 1.30 -10.54 -1.88
C LEU A 53 0.57 -11.86 -1.59
N LEU A 54 -0.53 -11.79 -0.85
CA LEU A 54 -1.40 -12.94 -0.60
C LEU A 54 -2.70 -12.78 -1.40
N PRO A 55 -3.14 -13.81 -2.13
CA PRO A 55 -4.43 -13.77 -2.82
C PRO A 55 -5.57 -13.68 -1.80
N ARG A 56 -6.65 -12.98 -2.19
CA ARG A 56 -7.90 -12.85 -1.44
C ARG A 56 -9.05 -13.39 -2.26
#